data_AF-A0A7X7BC54-F1
#
_entry.id   AF-A0A7X7BC54-F1
#
_cell.length_a   1.000
_cell.length_b   1.000
_cell.length_c   1.000
_cell.angle_alpha   90.00
_cell.angle_beta   90.00
_cell.angle_gamma   90.00
#
_symmetry.space_group_name_H-M   'P 1'
#
loop_
_entity.id
_entity.type
_entity.pdbx_description
1 polymer ?
#
loop_
_entity_poly.entity_id
_entity_poly.type
_entity_poly.pdbx_seq_one_letter_code
_entity_poly.pdbx_strand_id
1 'polypeptide(L)'
;LMEWRLPFEEVEPGHRHISHVLGAYPGNQIDLDGDPRMRDAVRRSLEFRLAHGGAKTGWSRAWTIGIFAHLADGAQAYDNLHAILAKSTLPNLWDNHPPFQIDGNFGAAAAVAEMLLQSHGDQIKLLPALPEKWPDGMFSGLRARGDYTVNAVWGKGALTEARIFAGNNATGQISVSYKGKKIKVSVKPGESAGIAPEDFSK
;
A
#
# COMPACT_ATOMS: atom_id res chain seq x y z
N LEU A 1 5.49 7.81 16.63
CA LEU A 1 4.87 6.72 17.45
C LEU A 1 5.96 6.18 18.37
N MET A 2 5.75 6.09 19.69
CA MET A 2 6.80 5.58 20.58
C MET A 2 6.94 4.07 20.42
N GLU A 3 8.17 3.58 20.24
CA GLU A 3 8.46 2.14 20.15
C GLU A 3 8.33 1.43 21.50
N TRP A 4 8.57 2.16 22.59
CA TRP A 4 8.45 1.67 23.96
C TRP A 4 7.46 2.52 24.77
N ARG A 5 7.13 2.03 25.97
CA ARG A 5 6.21 2.69 26.91
C ARG A 5 6.67 4.09 27.34
N LEU A 6 7.97 4.35 27.31
CA LEU A 6 8.61 5.60 27.72
C LEU A 6 9.52 6.12 26.59
N PRO A 7 9.85 7.42 26.55
CA PRO A 7 10.69 8.02 25.49
C PRO A 7 12.17 7.67 25.70
N PHE A 8 12.52 6.39 25.55
CA PHE A 8 13.91 5.96 25.56
C PHE A 8 14.65 6.42 24.32
N GLU A 9 15.93 6.73 24.46
CA GLU A 9 16.80 7.03 23.33
C GLU A 9 17.02 5.78 22.47
N GLU A 10 17.01 5.95 21.15
CA GLU A 10 17.22 4.86 20.22
C GLU A 10 18.72 4.53 20.09
N VAL A 11 19.09 3.28 20.41
CA VAL A 11 20.48 2.80 20.27
C VAL A 11 20.92 2.76 18.81
N GLU A 12 20.01 2.43 17.90
CA GLU A 12 20.26 2.42 16.45
C GLU A 12 19.14 3.21 15.75
N PRO A 13 19.30 4.54 15.56
CA PRO A 13 18.26 5.37 14.94
C PRO A 13 17.82 4.88 13.55
N GLY A 14 18.76 4.33 12.79
CA GLY A 14 18.53 3.71 11.47
C GLY A 14 18.19 2.22 11.51
N HIS A 15 17.70 1.69 12.63
CA HIS A 15 17.43 0.26 12.76
C HIS A 15 16.50 -0.26 11.65
N ARG A 16 16.79 -1.47 11.17
CA ARG A 16 16.05 -2.09 10.06
C ARG A 16 14.64 -2.55 10.45
N HIS A 17 14.37 -2.82 11.73
CA HIS A 17 13.02 -3.13 12.18
C HIS A 17 12.26 -1.85 12.53
N ILE A 18 10.97 -1.88 12.24
CA ILE A 18 9.98 -0.84 12.57
C ILE A 18 8.80 -1.48 13.29
N SER A 19 9.08 -2.40 14.22
CA SER A 19 8.09 -3.30 14.84
C SER A 19 6.90 -2.58 15.49
N HIS A 20 7.12 -1.38 16.01
CA HIS A 20 6.08 -0.54 16.59
C HIS A 20 5.02 -0.05 15.60
N VAL A 21 5.29 -0.11 14.28
CA VAL A 21 4.31 0.24 13.24
C VAL A 21 3.56 -0.98 12.69
N LEU A 22 3.76 -2.18 13.25
CA LEU A 22 3.09 -3.41 12.82
C LEU A 22 1.56 -3.28 12.79
N GLY A 23 1.00 -2.53 13.75
CA GLY A 23 -0.43 -2.26 13.82
C GLY A 23 -0.97 -1.42 12.66
N ALA A 24 -0.11 -0.72 11.91
CA ALA A 24 -0.47 0.07 10.73
C ALA A 24 -0.34 -0.72 9.43
N TYR A 25 0.71 -1.53 9.26
CA TYR A 25 0.83 -2.46 8.14
C TYR A 25 1.81 -3.60 8.50
N PRO A 26 1.48 -4.87 8.21
CA PRO A 26 0.26 -5.34 7.56
C PRO A 26 -0.98 -5.41 8.47
N GLY A 27 -0.87 -4.98 9.74
CA GLY A 27 -2.01 -4.88 10.64
C GLY A 27 -3.02 -3.78 10.24
N ASN A 28 -4.12 -3.72 10.99
CA ASN A 28 -5.17 -2.70 10.84
C ASN A 28 -5.65 -2.18 12.20
N GLN A 29 -4.80 -2.27 13.22
CA GLN A 29 -5.08 -1.80 14.59
C GLN A 29 -4.91 -0.28 14.72
N ILE A 30 -4.04 0.30 13.89
CA ILE A 30 -3.84 1.74 13.79
C ILE A 30 -4.66 2.21 12.59
N ASP A 31 -5.70 3.02 12.84
CA ASP A 31 -6.52 3.60 11.79
C ASP A 31 -5.81 4.80 11.14
N LEU A 32 -5.13 4.58 10.02
CA LEU A 32 -4.41 5.62 9.30
C LEU A 32 -5.32 6.53 8.45
N ASP A 33 -6.60 6.22 8.30
CA ASP A 33 -7.58 7.06 7.60
C ASP A 33 -8.34 7.96 8.57
N GLY A 34 -8.74 7.41 9.72
CA GLY A 34 -9.55 8.09 10.74
C GLY A 34 -8.76 8.75 11.87
N ASP A 35 -7.49 8.40 12.08
CA ASP A 35 -6.64 9.01 13.11
C ASP A 35 -5.46 9.78 12.49
N PRO A 36 -5.60 11.09 12.23
CA PRO A 36 -4.55 11.90 11.65
C PRO A 36 -3.31 12.03 12.54
N ARG A 37 -3.47 11.91 13.87
CA ARG A 37 -2.35 11.98 14.82
C ARG A 37 -1.51 10.72 14.72
N MET A 38 -2.13 9.55 14.67
CA MET A 38 -1.42 8.29 14.47
C MET A 38 -0.83 8.17 13.07
N ARG A 39 -1.52 8.70 12.05
CA ARG A 39 -1.00 8.82 10.69
C ARG A 39 0.31 9.62 10.62
N ASP A 40 0.33 10.82 11.20
CA ASP A 40 1.55 11.63 11.31
C ASP A 40 2.62 10.92 12.16
N ALA A 41 2.23 10.29 13.27
CA ALA A 41 3.14 9.57 14.14
C ALA A 41 3.83 8.37 13.48
N VAL A 42 3.12 7.62 12.62
CA VAL A 42 3.69 6.50 11.84
C VAL A 42 4.61 7.03 10.74
N ARG A 43 4.15 8.04 9.97
CA ARG A 43 4.95 8.70 8.93
C ARG A 43 6.30 9.18 9.48
N ARG A 44 6.29 9.94 10.59
CA ARG A 44 7.52 10.45 11.22
C ARG A 44 8.45 9.34 11.70
N SER A 45 7.90 8.22 12.20
CA SER A 45 8.73 7.07 12.58
C SER A 45 9.49 6.51 11.37
N LEU A 46 8.86 6.43 10.19
CA LEU A 46 9.53 5.96 8.96
C LEU A 46 10.54 6.96 8.43
N GLU A 47 10.17 8.24 8.34
CA GLU A 47 11.05 9.31 7.87
C GLU A 47 12.30 9.41 8.76
N PHE A 48 12.14 9.29 10.07
CA PHE A 48 13.27 9.25 11.01
C PHE A 48 14.19 8.05 10.74
N ARG A 49 13.64 6.84 10.62
CA ARG A 49 14.44 5.62 10.32
C ARG A 49 15.21 5.79 9.02
N LEU A 50 14.56 6.28 7.96
CA LEU A 50 15.18 6.50 6.65
C LEU A 50 16.28 7.58 6.69
N ALA A 51 16.05 8.70 7.38
CA ALA A 51 17.03 9.77 7.54
C ALA A 51 18.32 9.30 8.24
N HIS A 52 18.21 8.25 9.06
CA HIS A 52 19.35 7.64 9.76
C HIS A 52 19.87 6.36 9.08
N GLY A 53 19.48 6.12 7.83
CA GLY A 53 20.00 5.02 7.02
C GLY A 53 19.28 3.69 7.19
N GLY A 54 18.03 3.68 7.68
CA GLY A 54 17.18 2.50 7.73
C GLY A 54 16.81 1.93 6.35
N ALA A 55 16.00 0.86 6.35
CA ALA A 55 15.59 0.16 5.13
C ALA A 55 16.75 -0.41 4.29
N LYS A 56 17.87 -0.81 4.91
CA LYS A 56 19.05 -1.31 4.17
C LYS A 56 18.81 -2.69 3.56
N THR A 57 18.20 -3.58 4.32
CA THR A 57 17.94 -4.97 3.92
C THR A 57 16.69 -5.00 3.03
N GLY A 58 16.63 -6.01 2.16
CA GLY A 58 15.52 -6.24 1.24
C GLY A 58 14.13 -6.19 1.89
N TRP A 59 13.88 -7.09 2.85
CA TRP A 59 12.62 -7.11 3.61
C TRP A 59 12.29 -5.80 4.33
N SER A 60 13.30 -5.10 4.87
CA SER A 60 13.08 -3.86 5.62
C SER A 60 12.60 -2.76 4.68
N ARG A 61 13.19 -2.70 3.48
CA ARG A 61 12.75 -1.79 2.42
C ARG A 61 11.40 -2.18 1.87
N ALA A 62 11.14 -3.47 1.63
CA ALA A 62 9.83 -3.95 1.20
C ALA A 62 8.71 -3.55 2.18
N TRP A 63 8.96 -3.68 3.49
CA TRP A 63 8.02 -3.26 4.52
C TRP A 63 7.81 -1.73 4.50
N THR A 64 8.89 -0.97 4.32
CA THR A 64 8.85 0.49 4.18
C THR A 64 8.00 0.94 2.99
N ILE A 65 8.13 0.28 1.82
CA ILE A 65 7.28 0.55 0.64
C ILE A 65 5.82 0.33 0.99
N GLY A 66 5.50 -0.82 1.61
CA GLY A 66 4.13 -1.17 1.99
C GLY A 66 3.48 -0.16 2.93
N ILE A 67 4.22 0.36 3.92
CA ILE A 67 3.67 1.37 4.83
C ILE A 67 3.48 2.73 4.14
N PHE A 68 4.40 3.17 3.28
CA PHE A 68 4.17 4.41 2.51
C PHE A 68 2.99 4.28 1.55
N ALA A 69 2.84 3.10 0.92
CA ALA A 69 1.66 2.79 0.13
C ALA A 69 0.38 2.88 0.99
N HIS A 70 0.39 2.27 2.18
CA HIS A 70 -0.73 2.33 3.12
C HIS A 70 -1.03 3.75 3.63
N LEU A 71 0.00 4.60 3.73
CA LEU A 71 -0.12 6.04 3.98
C LEU A 71 -0.54 6.84 2.74
N ALA A 72 -0.93 6.22 1.63
CA ALA A 72 -1.29 6.90 0.38
C ALA A 72 -0.16 7.83 -0.15
N ASP A 73 1.10 7.51 0.15
CA ASP A 73 2.28 8.27 -0.27
C ASP A 73 2.97 7.58 -1.44
N GLY A 74 2.46 7.83 -2.65
CA GLY A 74 2.97 7.21 -3.87
C GLY A 74 4.43 7.59 -4.17
N ALA A 75 4.84 8.82 -3.81
CA ALA A 75 6.21 9.28 -4.05
C ALA A 75 7.22 8.50 -3.21
N GLN A 76 7.02 8.46 -1.89
CA GLN A 76 7.93 7.74 -0.99
C GLN A 76 7.90 6.22 -1.22
N ALA A 77 6.73 5.66 -1.57
CA ALA A 77 6.62 4.25 -1.94
C ALA A 77 7.45 3.95 -3.21
N TYR A 78 7.33 4.78 -4.25
CA TYR A 78 8.09 4.64 -5.49
C TYR A 78 9.59 4.79 -5.30
N ASP A 79 10.04 5.78 -4.52
CA ASP A 79 11.46 5.98 -4.25
C ASP A 79 12.08 4.76 -3.53
N ASN A 80 11.34 4.17 -2.59
CA ASN A 80 11.78 2.95 -1.91
C ASN A 80 11.70 1.71 -2.81
N LEU A 81 10.74 1.64 -3.73
CA LEU A 81 10.65 0.57 -4.74
C LEU A 81 11.83 0.64 -5.72
N HIS A 82 12.22 1.83 -6.15
CA HIS A 82 13.44 1.98 -6.95
C HIS A 82 14.69 1.59 -6.15
N ALA A 83 14.75 1.95 -4.88
CA ALA A 83 15.89 1.64 -4.03
C ALA A 83 16.04 0.15 -3.68
N ILE A 84 14.97 -0.64 -3.55
CA ILE A 84 15.09 -2.09 -3.31
C ILE A 84 15.68 -2.80 -4.53
N LEU A 85 15.26 -2.39 -5.73
CA LEU A 85 15.81 -2.88 -6.99
C LEU A 85 17.28 -2.48 -7.16
N ALA A 86 17.66 -1.26 -6.77
CA ALA A 86 19.02 -0.76 -6.95
C ALA A 86 20.02 -1.28 -5.89
N LYS A 87 19.57 -1.57 -4.67
CA LYS A 87 20.47 -1.80 -3.52
C LYS A 87 20.36 -3.20 -2.92
N SER A 88 19.22 -3.86 -3.10
CA SER A 88 18.90 -5.12 -2.41
C SER A 88 18.49 -6.22 -3.39
N THR A 89 18.80 -6.08 -4.67
CA THR A 89 18.44 -7.07 -5.71
C THR A 89 19.68 -7.54 -6.46
N LEU A 90 19.87 -8.86 -6.56
CA LEU A 90 20.94 -9.51 -7.30
C LEU A 90 20.64 -9.51 -8.82
N PRO A 91 21.63 -9.78 -9.69
CA PRO A 91 21.42 -9.83 -11.15
C PRO A 91 20.35 -10.84 -11.62
N ASN A 92 20.06 -11.87 -10.81
CA ASN A 92 19.00 -12.86 -11.07
C ASN A 92 17.63 -12.44 -10.48
N LEU A 93 17.48 -11.18 -10.08
CA LEU A 93 16.29 -10.60 -9.46
C LEU A 93 15.93 -11.15 -8.08
N TRP A 94 16.81 -11.93 -7.45
CA TRP A 94 16.63 -12.33 -6.07
C TRP A 94 16.94 -11.17 -5.12
N ASP A 95 16.10 -11.03 -4.11
CA ASP A 95 16.32 -10.12 -3.01
C ASP A 95 17.56 -10.53 -2.20
N ASN A 96 18.23 -9.54 -1.63
CA ASN A 96 19.51 -9.69 -0.98
C ASN A 96 19.51 -8.93 0.36
N HIS A 97 19.66 -9.68 1.44
CA HIS A 97 19.78 -9.13 2.77
C HIS A 97 21.09 -8.35 2.99
N PRO A 98 22.32 -8.88 2.70
CA PRO A 98 22.75 -10.21 2.20
C PRO A 98 22.84 -11.32 3.28
N PRO A 99 22.91 -12.62 2.87
CA PRO A 99 22.81 -13.12 1.48
C PRO A 99 21.34 -13.14 1.00
N PHE A 100 21.04 -13.94 -0.02
CA PHE A 100 19.67 -14.14 -0.51
C PHE A 100 18.68 -14.38 0.63
N GLN A 101 17.60 -13.59 0.62
CA GLN A 101 16.39 -13.80 1.41
C GLN A 101 15.20 -13.53 0.49
N ILE A 102 14.20 -14.40 0.50
CA ILE A 102 13.07 -14.28 -0.45
C ILE A 102 12.00 -13.28 0.00
N ASP A 103 12.08 -12.83 1.24
CA ASP A 103 11.10 -11.95 1.89
C ASP A 103 10.98 -10.59 1.18
N GLY A 104 12.08 -9.99 0.73
CA GLY A 104 12.04 -8.74 -0.03
C GLY A 104 11.35 -8.87 -1.39
N ASN A 105 11.49 -10.02 -2.09
CA ASN A 105 10.77 -10.27 -3.34
C ASN A 105 9.24 -10.28 -3.12
N PHE A 106 8.77 -11.06 -2.15
CA PHE A 106 7.34 -11.16 -1.85
C PHE A 106 6.78 -9.87 -1.28
N GLY A 107 7.53 -9.21 -0.39
CA GLY A 107 7.14 -7.96 0.21
C GLY A 107 7.02 -6.83 -0.83
N ALA A 108 7.96 -6.74 -1.78
CA ALA A 108 7.89 -5.75 -2.86
C ALA A 108 6.67 -5.97 -3.77
N ALA A 109 6.38 -7.23 -4.14
CA ALA A 109 5.18 -7.56 -4.91
C ALA A 109 3.89 -7.18 -4.16
N ALA A 110 3.81 -7.49 -2.86
CA ALA A 110 2.68 -7.10 -2.02
C ALA A 110 2.55 -5.56 -1.91
N ALA A 111 3.67 -4.85 -1.77
CA ALA A 111 3.66 -3.39 -1.67
C ALA A 111 3.23 -2.71 -2.96
N VAL A 112 3.62 -3.22 -4.14
CA VAL A 112 3.10 -2.73 -5.43
C VAL A 112 1.58 -2.92 -5.53
N ALA A 113 1.06 -4.07 -5.07
CA ALA A 113 -0.39 -4.26 -4.99
C ALA A 113 -1.06 -3.24 -4.05
N GLU A 114 -0.48 -3.00 -2.86
CA GLU A 114 -0.98 -2.01 -1.88
C GLU A 114 -0.91 -0.55 -2.41
N MET A 115 0.02 -0.24 -3.33
CA MET A 115 0.07 1.07 -4.00
C MET A 115 -1.13 1.28 -4.94
N LEU A 116 -1.57 0.22 -5.61
CA LEU A 116 -2.59 0.24 -6.65
C LEU A 116 -4.01 -0.06 -6.14
N LEU A 117 -4.13 -0.87 -5.09
CA LEU A 117 -5.40 -1.29 -4.52
C LEU A 117 -5.26 -1.53 -3.02
N GLN A 118 -6.11 -0.87 -2.24
CA GLN A 118 -6.28 -1.17 -0.82
C GLN A 118 -7.69 -1.69 -0.57
N SER A 119 -7.82 -2.60 0.39
CA SER A 119 -9.12 -3.14 0.79
C SER A 119 -9.17 -3.42 2.30
N HIS A 120 -8.40 -2.67 3.08
CA HIS A 120 -8.48 -2.67 4.53
C HIS A 120 -9.57 -1.69 4.98
N GLY A 121 -10.16 -1.92 6.16
CA GLY A 121 -11.32 -1.17 6.62
C GLY A 121 -12.62 -1.62 5.93
N ASP A 122 -13.55 -0.68 5.75
CA ASP A 122 -14.91 -0.91 5.22
C ASP A 122 -15.04 -0.61 3.71
N GLN A 123 -13.91 -0.49 3.00
CA GLN A 123 -13.88 0.00 1.63
C GLN A 123 -12.75 -0.60 0.77
N ILE A 124 -12.96 -0.54 -0.53
CA ILE A 124 -11.92 -0.71 -1.57
C ILE A 124 -11.44 0.70 -1.96
N LYS A 125 -10.13 0.95 -1.91
CA LYS A 125 -9.53 2.21 -2.42
C LYS A 125 -8.79 1.93 -3.72
N LEU A 126 -9.17 2.65 -4.77
CA LEU A 126 -8.54 2.58 -6.08
C LEU A 126 -7.36 3.54 -6.14
N LEU A 127 -6.21 3.05 -6.63
CA LEU A 127 -5.00 3.83 -6.88
C LEU A 127 -4.58 4.71 -5.68
N PRO A 128 -4.60 4.19 -4.43
CA PRO A 128 -4.43 4.99 -3.23
C PRO A 128 -3.04 5.65 -3.13
N ALA A 129 -2.00 5.03 -3.68
CA ALA A 129 -0.63 5.55 -3.69
C ALA A 129 0.00 5.46 -5.09
N LEU A 130 -0.75 5.83 -6.13
CA LEU A 130 -0.23 5.88 -7.50
C LEU A 130 0.88 6.95 -7.61
N PRO A 131 2.12 6.58 -7.98
CA PRO A 131 3.19 7.55 -8.15
C PRO A 131 3.02 8.34 -9.44
N GLU A 132 3.44 9.60 -9.43
CA GLU A 132 3.44 10.46 -10.64
C GLU A 132 4.30 9.88 -11.78
N LYS A 133 5.27 9.03 -11.45
CA LYS A 133 6.13 8.33 -12.41
C LYS A 133 5.41 7.21 -13.17
N TRP A 134 4.17 6.86 -12.81
CA TRP A 134 3.30 5.93 -13.53
C TRP A 134 2.11 6.68 -14.13
N PRO A 135 2.31 7.53 -15.15
CA PRO A 135 1.24 8.34 -15.71
C PRO A 135 0.14 7.50 -16.36
N ASP A 136 0.49 6.37 -16.95
CA ASP A 136 -0.43 5.50 -17.67
C ASP A 136 -0.18 4.05 -17.27
N GLY A 137 -1.24 3.27 -17.17
CA GLY A 137 -1.12 1.85 -16.85
C GLY A 137 -2.44 1.17 -16.54
N MET A 138 -2.33 -0.12 -16.21
CA MET A 138 -3.47 -0.93 -15.80
C MET A 138 -3.04 -2.03 -14.84
N PHE A 139 -3.99 -2.52 -14.05
CA PHE A 139 -3.88 -3.81 -13.36
C PHE A 139 -5.15 -4.63 -13.59
N SER A 140 -5.00 -5.94 -13.53
CA SER A 140 -6.09 -6.91 -13.65
C SER A 140 -5.91 -8.03 -12.64
N GLY A 141 -7.00 -8.44 -12.01
CA GLY A 141 -7.04 -9.61 -11.13
C GLY A 141 -6.60 -9.38 -9.69
N LEU A 142 -6.42 -8.12 -9.24
CA LEU A 142 -6.10 -7.86 -7.84
C LEU A 142 -7.30 -8.20 -6.95
N ARG A 143 -7.04 -8.91 -5.85
CA ARG A 143 -8.06 -9.36 -4.91
C ARG A 143 -8.27 -8.32 -3.81
N ALA A 144 -9.52 -8.08 -3.47
CA ALA A 144 -9.92 -7.24 -2.35
C ALA A 144 -10.67 -8.08 -1.28
N ARG A 145 -10.56 -7.67 -0.01
CA ARG A 145 -11.31 -8.29 1.10
C ARG A 145 -12.82 -8.26 0.80
N GLY A 146 -13.53 -9.31 1.20
CA GLY A 146 -14.94 -9.50 0.87
C GLY A 146 -15.22 -10.26 -0.43
N ASP A 147 -14.23 -11.01 -0.94
CA ASP A 147 -14.33 -11.82 -2.16
C ASP A 147 -14.58 -10.98 -3.43
N TYR A 148 -13.89 -9.85 -3.54
CA TYR A 148 -13.93 -9.00 -4.73
C TYR A 148 -12.65 -9.15 -5.56
N THR A 149 -12.79 -9.06 -6.87
CA THR A 149 -11.67 -8.95 -7.82
C THR A 149 -11.78 -7.63 -8.56
N VAL A 150 -10.69 -6.89 -8.64
CA VAL A 150 -10.66 -5.53 -9.19
C VAL A 150 -9.69 -5.45 -10.36
N ASN A 151 -10.14 -4.76 -11.41
CA ASN A 151 -9.33 -4.32 -12.53
C ASN A 151 -9.43 -2.80 -12.60
N ALA A 152 -8.35 -2.12 -12.98
CA ALA A 152 -8.39 -0.69 -13.23
C ALA A 152 -7.41 -0.28 -14.34
N VAL A 153 -7.78 0.78 -15.05
CA VAL A 153 -6.98 1.47 -16.05
C VAL A 153 -6.87 2.93 -15.63
N TRP A 154 -5.69 3.52 -15.81
CA TRP A 154 -5.46 4.93 -15.59
C TRP A 154 -4.65 5.53 -16.74
N GLY A 155 -4.83 6.83 -16.94
CA GLY A 155 -4.08 7.62 -17.90
C GLY A 155 -3.87 9.04 -17.38
N LYS A 156 -2.72 9.63 -17.71
CA LYS A 156 -2.30 10.96 -17.20
C LYS A 156 -2.43 11.10 -15.67
N GLY A 157 -2.11 10.03 -14.93
CA GLY A 157 -2.17 9.97 -13.46
C GLY A 157 -3.58 9.93 -12.87
N ALA A 158 -4.60 9.66 -13.69
CA ALA A 158 -5.99 9.60 -13.25
C ALA A 158 -6.68 8.31 -13.68
N LEU A 159 -7.57 7.79 -12.83
CA LEU A 159 -8.43 6.66 -13.14
C LEU A 159 -9.21 6.97 -14.42
N THR A 160 -9.32 6.00 -15.32
CA THR A 160 -10.16 6.09 -16.53
C THR A 160 -11.27 5.06 -16.52
N GLU A 161 -11.00 3.87 -15.99
CA GLU A 161 -11.99 2.80 -15.82
C GLU A 161 -11.58 1.92 -14.65
N ALA A 162 -12.55 1.46 -13.86
CA ALA A 162 -12.39 0.31 -12.98
C ALA A 162 -13.55 -0.68 -13.17
N ARG A 163 -13.28 -1.95 -12.88
CA ARG A 163 -14.28 -3.01 -12.85
C ARG A 163 -14.12 -3.79 -11.56
N ILE A 164 -15.23 -4.03 -10.88
CA ILE A 164 -15.29 -4.88 -9.69
C ILE A 164 -16.15 -6.08 -10.00
N PHE A 165 -15.56 -7.27 -9.89
CA PHE A 165 -16.26 -8.55 -9.91
C PHE A 165 -16.54 -8.99 -8.47
N ALA A 166 -17.78 -9.36 -8.19
CA ALA A 166 -18.18 -9.95 -6.92
C ALA A 166 -18.11 -11.47 -7.00
N GLY A 167 -17.26 -12.09 -6.20
CA GLY A 167 -17.20 -13.54 -6.06
C GLY A 167 -18.44 -14.10 -5.35
N ASN A 168 -18.54 -15.42 -5.30
CA ASN A 168 -19.72 -16.11 -4.77
C ASN A 168 -19.97 -15.83 -3.28
N ASN A 169 -18.94 -15.44 -2.52
CA ASN A 169 -19.05 -15.14 -1.09
C ASN A 169 -19.15 -13.63 -0.81
N ALA A 170 -19.21 -12.78 -1.84
CA ALA A 170 -19.37 -11.35 -1.67
C ALA A 170 -20.76 -11.00 -1.13
N THR A 171 -20.85 -9.96 -0.29
CA THR A 171 -22.13 -9.44 0.24
C THR A 171 -23.00 -8.80 -0.84
N GLY A 172 -22.39 -8.49 -1.99
CA GLY A 172 -23.00 -7.80 -3.11
C GLY A 172 -23.11 -6.27 -2.96
N GLN A 173 -22.57 -5.72 -1.88
CA GLN A 173 -22.45 -4.27 -1.69
C GLN A 173 -21.12 -3.92 -1.03
N ILE A 174 -20.39 -2.96 -1.62
CA ILE A 174 -19.09 -2.51 -1.11
C ILE A 174 -18.91 -1.01 -1.30
N SER A 175 -18.26 -0.35 -0.35
CA SER A 175 -17.82 1.03 -0.52
C SER A 175 -16.55 1.06 -1.37
N VAL A 176 -16.52 1.92 -2.38
CA VAL A 176 -15.33 2.13 -3.21
C VAL A 176 -14.94 3.59 -3.09
N SER A 177 -13.64 3.86 -2.94
CA SER A 177 -13.12 5.22 -2.89
C SER A 177 -12.00 5.48 -3.89
N TYR A 178 -11.94 6.71 -4.35
CA TYR A 178 -10.91 7.23 -5.24
C TYR A 178 -10.68 8.71 -4.92
N LYS A 179 -9.43 9.13 -4.74
CA LYS A 179 -9.05 10.53 -4.41
C LYS A 179 -9.89 11.16 -3.27
N GLY A 180 -10.15 10.38 -2.22
CA GLY A 180 -10.91 10.83 -1.04
C GLY A 180 -12.43 10.91 -1.21
N LYS A 181 -12.96 10.58 -2.39
CA LYS A 181 -14.40 10.46 -2.65
C LYS A 181 -14.83 9.01 -2.53
N LYS A 182 -16.00 8.76 -1.93
CA LYS A 182 -16.52 7.42 -1.63
C LYS A 182 -17.89 7.25 -2.28
N ILE A 183 -18.09 6.13 -2.97
CA ILE A 183 -19.37 5.70 -3.54
C ILE A 183 -19.74 4.32 -2.98
N LYS A 184 -21.03 3.98 -3.03
CA LYS A 184 -21.49 2.61 -2.79
C LYS A 184 -21.71 1.91 -4.12
N VAL A 185 -21.12 0.73 -4.28
CA VAL A 185 -21.30 -0.11 -5.46
C VAL A 185 -22.11 -1.33 -5.06
N SER A 186 -23.20 -1.58 -5.79
CA SER A 186 -24.03 -2.78 -5.67
C SER A 186 -23.79 -3.67 -6.89
N VAL A 187 -23.37 -4.91 -6.65
CA VAL A 187 -23.04 -5.89 -7.69
C VAL A 187 -23.41 -7.27 -7.17
N LYS A 188 -24.20 -8.04 -7.92
CA LYS A 188 -24.62 -9.37 -7.44
C LYS A 188 -23.43 -10.34 -7.46
N PRO A 189 -23.36 -11.31 -6.54
CA PRO A 189 -22.39 -12.40 -6.62
C PRO A 189 -22.40 -13.07 -8.01
N GLY A 190 -21.23 -13.26 -8.59
CA GLY A 190 -21.04 -13.77 -9.96
C GLY A 190 -21.10 -12.72 -11.07
N GLU A 191 -21.39 -11.45 -10.74
CA GLU A 191 -21.47 -10.36 -11.72
C GLU A 191 -20.33 -9.35 -11.56
N SER A 192 -20.21 -8.44 -12.53
CA SER A 192 -19.28 -7.30 -12.49
C SER A 192 -20.03 -5.98 -12.56
N ALA A 193 -19.53 -4.97 -11.85
CA ALA A 193 -19.91 -3.57 -12.01
C ALA A 193 -18.74 -2.77 -12.60
N GLY A 194 -19.05 -1.91 -13.57
CA GLY A 194 -18.14 -0.88 -14.06
C GLY A 194 -18.19 0.36 -13.16
N ILE A 195 -17.06 1.03 -13.01
CA ILE A 195 -16.90 2.27 -12.25
C ILE A 195 -16.11 3.24 -13.13
N ALA A 196 -16.68 4.42 -13.33
CA ALA A 196 -16.06 5.49 -14.09
C ALA A 196 -15.65 6.66 -13.16
N PRO A 197 -14.70 7.53 -13.56
CA PRO A 197 -14.28 8.67 -12.75
C PRO A 197 -15.43 9.60 -12.36
N GLU A 198 -16.44 9.73 -13.22
CA GLU A 198 -17.62 10.58 -13.02
C GLU A 198 -18.47 10.12 -11.84
N ASP A 199 -18.41 8.83 -11.47
CA ASP A 199 -19.16 8.30 -10.32
C ASP A 199 -18.70 8.94 -9.00
N PHE A 200 -17.43 9.35 -8.91
CA PHE A 200 -16.83 9.99 -7.73
C PHE A 200 -17.00 11.52 -7.69
N SER A 201 -17.61 12.11 -8.73
CA SER A 201 -17.78 13.55 -8.87
C SER A 201 -19.11 14.08 -8.27
N LYS A 202 -19.94 13.19 -7.72
CA LYS A 202 -21.19 13.50 -7.02
C LYS A 202 -20.93 13.74 -5.53
#